data_AF-A0A3S1Q4Z7-F1
#
_entry.id   AF-A0A3S1Q4Z7-F1
#
_cell.length_a   1.000
_cell.length_b   1.000
_cell.length_c   1.000
_cell.angle_alpha   90.00
_cell.angle_beta   90.00
_cell.angle_gamma   90.00
#
_symmetry.space_group_name_H-M   'P 1'
#
loop_
_entity.id
_entity.type
_entity.pdbx_description
1 polymer ?
#
loop_
_entity_poly.entity_id
_entity_poly.type
_entity_poly.pdbx_seq_one_letter_code
_entity_poly.pdbx_strand_id
1 'polypeptide(L)'
;QASGLLGRDVDTATGKEAAKYCAINILAQAKAALGDLGKVRRLVKITVFVASAPDFVEQHLVANGASDFLVAVLGESGKHVRSAVGTASLPLNAAVEIEAIFEVE
;
A
#
# COMPACT_ATOMS: atom_id res chain seq x y z
N GLN A 1 -9.54 2.32 10.58
CA GLN A 1 -8.31 2.88 9.98
C GLN A 1 -7.29 3.09 11.09
N ALA A 2 -6.04 2.69 10.88
CA ALA A 2 -4.96 2.93 11.83
C ALA A 2 -4.48 4.39 11.71
N SER A 3 -4.23 5.05 12.85
CA SER A 3 -3.82 6.45 12.89
C SER A 3 -2.61 6.63 13.79
N GLY A 4 -1.67 7.49 13.37
CA GLY A 4 -0.43 7.77 14.08
C GLY A 4 0.77 7.02 13.52
N LEU A 5 1.87 7.08 14.27
CA LEU A 5 3.18 6.57 13.84
C LEU A 5 3.34 5.09 14.19
N LEU A 6 3.85 4.32 13.24
CA LEU A 6 4.37 2.98 13.49
C LEU A 6 5.57 3.06 14.44
N GLY A 7 5.60 2.14 15.41
CA GLY A 7 6.61 2.14 16.48
C GLY A 7 6.29 3.04 17.67
N ARG A 8 5.19 3.81 17.61
CA ARG A 8 4.69 4.62 18.75
C ARG A 8 3.21 4.39 19.03
N ASP A 9 2.37 4.64 18.03
CA ASP A 9 0.91 4.63 18.15
C ASP A 9 0.30 3.36 17.54
N VAL A 10 0.97 2.77 16.54
CA VAL A 10 0.50 1.63 15.76
C VAL A 10 1.58 0.54 15.72
N ASP A 11 1.18 -0.72 15.85
CA ASP A 11 2.07 -1.87 15.68
C ASP A 11 2.18 -2.34 14.23
N THR A 12 3.21 -3.13 13.91
CA THR A 12 3.48 -3.60 12.54
C THR A 12 2.32 -4.42 11.97
N ALA A 13 1.64 -5.23 12.79
CA ALA A 13 0.51 -6.04 12.36
C ALA A 13 -0.69 -5.18 11.92
N THR A 14 -1.04 -4.17 12.71
CA THR A 14 -2.09 -3.20 12.37
C THR A 14 -1.68 -2.36 11.16
N GLY A 15 -0.40 -2.01 11.03
CA GLY A 15 0.15 -1.37 9.84
C GLY A 15 -0.04 -2.21 8.56
N LYS A 16 0.18 -3.53 8.62
CA LYS A 16 -0.07 -4.44 7.49
C LYS A 16 -1.54 -4.41 7.04
N GLU A 17 -2.48 -4.45 7.98
CA GLU A 17 -3.90 -4.33 7.64
C GLU A 17 -4.22 -2.95 7.05
N ALA A 18 -3.63 -1.87 7.57
CA ALA A 18 -3.77 -0.53 6.99
C ALA A 18 -3.26 -0.48 5.53
N ALA A 19 -2.09 -1.07 5.25
CA ALA A 19 -1.53 -1.17 3.91
C ALA A 19 -2.44 -1.96 2.95
N LYS A 20 -3.04 -3.06 3.43
CA LYS A 20 -4.04 -3.82 2.66
C LYS A 20 -5.27 -2.96 2.33
N TYR A 21 -5.78 -2.17 3.28
CA TYR A 21 -6.88 -1.24 3.00
C TYR A 21 -6.51 -0.18 1.97
N CYS A 22 -5.29 0.37 2.00
CA CYS A 22 -4.80 1.26 0.95
C CYS A 22 -4.78 0.56 -0.42
N ALA A 23 -4.35 -0.70 -0.49
CA ALA A 23 -4.37 -1.47 -1.72
C ALA A 23 -5.80 -1.73 -2.26
N ILE A 24 -6.76 -2.01 -1.39
CA ILE A 24 -8.19 -2.12 -1.77
C ILE A 24 -8.67 -0.80 -2.38
N ASN A 25 -8.35 0.33 -1.75
CA ASN A 25 -8.73 1.65 -2.25
C ASN A 25 -8.10 1.95 -3.62
N ILE A 26 -6.83 1.58 -3.82
CA ILE A 26 -6.15 1.69 -5.11
C ILE A 26 -6.91 0.91 -6.20
N LEU A 27 -7.28 -0.34 -5.94
CA LEU A 27 -8.04 -1.14 -6.92
C LEU A 27 -9.43 -0.57 -7.19
N ALA A 28 -10.09 -0.02 -6.16
CA ALA A 28 -11.37 0.67 -6.34
C ALA A 28 -11.23 1.88 -7.27
N GLN A 29 -10.18 2.69 -7.10
CA GLN A 29 -9.92 3.83 -7.99
C GLN A 29 -9.52 3.39 -9.41
N ALA A 30 -8.67 2.36 -9.54
CA ALA A 30 -8.33 1.79 -10.85
C ALA A 30 -9.57 1.28 -11.58
N LYS A 31 -10.46 0.56 -10.88
CA LYS A 31 -11.74 0.11 -11.45
C LYS A 31 -12.62 1.28 -11.88
N ALA A 32 -12.72 2.32 -11.06
CA ALA A 32 -13.49 3.51 -11.41
C ALA A 32 -12.94 4.23 -12.67
N ALA A 33 -11.62 4.31 -12.79
CA ALA A 33 -10.95 4.93 -13.93
C ALA A 33 -11.05 4.09 -15.22
N LEU A 34 -10.97 2.77 -15.13
CA LEU A 34 -10.91 1.87 -16.29
C LEU A 34 -12.28 1.29 -16.68
N GLY A 35 -13.26 1.38 -15.78
CA GLY A 35 -14.56 0.68 -15.84
C GLY A 35 -14.47 -0.79 -15.46
N ASP A 36 -13.36 -1.45 -15.82
CA ASP A 36 -13.07 -2.84 -15.51
C ASP A 36 -11.59 -3.05 -15.18
N LEU A 37 -11.31 -3.88 -14.17
CA LEU A 37 -9.94 -4.24 -13.78
C LEU A 37 -9.29 -5.22 -14.76
N GLY A 38 -10.07 -5.89 -15.62
CA GLY A 38 -9.55 -6.72 -16.72
C GLY A 38 -8.63 -5.96 -17.69
N LYS A 39 -8.72 -4.62 -17.71
CA LYS A 39 -7.88 -3.73 -18.54
C LYS A 39 -6.48 -3.47 -17.96
N VAL A 40 -6.19 -3.94 -16.75
CA VAL A 40 -4.86 -3.83 -16.15
C VAL A 40 -3.97 -4.93 -16.72
N ARG A 41 -2.96 -4.55 -17.51
CA ARG A 41 -1.94 -5.49 -17.99
C ARG A 41 -0.99 -5.89 -16.86
N ARG A 42 -0.51 -4.90 -16.10
CA ARG A 42 0.45 -5.10 -15.01
C ARG A 42 0.38 -3.99 -13.97
N LEU A 43 0.43 -4.35 -12.69
CA LEU A 43 0.82 -3.42 -11.64
C LEU A 43 2.33 -3.23 -11.71
N VAL A 44 2.76 -2.07 -12.22
CA VAL A 44 4.19 -1.79 -12.46
C VAL A 44 4.91 -1.54 -11.15
N LYS A 45 4.38 -0.63 -10.33
CA LYS A 45 5.02 -0.17 -9.10
C LYS A 45 3.99 0.19 -8.04
N ILE A 46 4.32 -0.05 -6.77
CA ILE A 46 3.73 0.68 -5.64
C ILE A 46 4.80 1.45 -4.86
N THR A 47 4.46 2.63 -4.36
CA THR A 47 5.26 3.35 -3.36
C THR A 47 4.46 3.35 -2.06
N VAL A 48 5.02 2.80 -0.99
CA VAL A 48 4.39 2.71 0.33
C VAL A 48 5.05 3.70 1.27
N PHE A 49 4.26 4.68 1.71
CA PHE A 49 4.65 5.65 2.73
C PHE A 49 4.10 5.18 4.08
N VAL A 50 4.99 4.99 5.05
CA VAL A 50 4.64 4.53 6.39
C VAL A 50 4.98 5.63 7.38
N ALA A 51 3.97 6.21 8.03
CA ALA A 51 4.21 7.18 9.08
C ALA A 51 4.96 6.47 10.22
N SER A 52 6.21 6.84 10.47
CA SER A 52 7.15 6.05 11.27
C SER A 52 7.76 6.89 12.40
N ALA A 53 7.85 6.31 13.60
CA ALA A 53 8.76 6.82 14.61
C ALA A 53 10.22 6.72 14.11
N PRO A 54 11.16 7.55 14.60
CA PRO A 54 12.53 7.59 14.09
C PRO A 54 13.30 6.26 14.16
N ASP A 55 12.94 5.39 15.10
CA ASP A 55 13.54 4.07 15.36
C ASP A 55 12.77 2.91 14.70
N PHE A 56 11.63 3.18 14.05
CA PHE A 56 10.88 2.16 13.33
C PHE A 56 11.54 1.85 11.98
N VAL A 57 11.90 0.58 11.76
CA VAL A 57 12.63 0.11 10.56
C VAL A 57 11.94 -1.04 9.82
N GLU A 58 10.69 -1.32 10.18
CA GLU A 58 9.91 -2.45 9.64
C GLU A 58 8.93 -2.02 8.53
N GLN A 59 9.18 -0.91 7.83
CA GLN A 59 8.29 -0.42 6.75
C GLN A 59 8.08 -1.47 5.65
N HIS A 60 9.11 -2.29 5.38
CA HIS A 60 9.03 -3.40 4.44
C HIS A 60 8.03 -4.49 4.87
N LEU A 61 7.88 -4.75 6.18
CA LEU A 61 6.87 -5.68 6.70
C LEU A 61 5.47 -5.11 6.58
N VAL A 62 5.28 -3.83 6.92
CA VAL A 62 4.00 -3.10 6.74
C VAL A 62 3.56 -3.16 5.27
N ALA A 63 4.48 -2.84 4.36
CA ALA A 63 4.23 -2.85 2.92
C ALA A 63 3.82 -4.22 2.37
N ASN A 64 4.19 -5.34 3.02
CA ASN A 64 3.77 -6.68 2.60
C ASN A 64 2.24 -6.84 2.69
N GLY A 65 1.56 -6.14 3.61
CA GLY A 65 0.10 -6.19 3.67
C GLY A 65 -0.58 -5.76 2.37
N ALA A 66 -0.03 -4.74 1.68
CA ALA A 66 -0.48 -4.34 0.35
C ALA A 66 -0.02 -5.32 -0.74
N SER A 67 1.27 -5.68 -0.74
CA SER A 67 1.83 -6.52 -1.79
C SER A 67 1.22 -7.92 -1.85
N ASP A 68 1.06 -8.57 -0.69
CA ASP A 68 0.49 -9.92 -0.59
C ASP A 68 -0.97 -9.92 -1.07
N PHE A 69 -1.74 -8.89 -0.70
CA PHE A 69 -3.11 -8.73 -1.16
C PHE A 69 -3.19 -8.50 -2.68
N LEU A 70 -2.37 -7.60 -3.22
CA LEU A 70 -2.37 -7.28 -4.66
C LEU A 70 -1.99 -8.48 -5.51
N VAL A 71 -1.00 -9.27 -5.08
CA VAL A 71 -0.63 -10.53 -5.75
C VAL A 71 -1.75 -11.56 -5.63
N ALA A 72 -2.39 -11.68 -4.46
CA ALA A 72 -3.49 -12.64 -4.27
C ALA A 72 -4.69 -12.36 -5.19
N VAL A 73 -5.01 -11.09 -5.46
CA VAL A 73 -6.19 -10.71 -6.27
C VAL A 73 -5.89 -10.51 -7.76
N LEU A 74 -4.68 -10.10 -8.13
CA LEU A 74 -4.28 -9.87 -9.54
C LEU A 74 -3.41 -10.98 -10.13
N GLY A 75 -2.99 -11.97 -9.34
CA GLY A 75 -2.12 -13.06 -9.77
C GLY A 75 -0.76 -12.56 -10.26
N GLU A 76 -0.28 -13.10 -11.39
CA GLU A 76 1.02 -12.72 -11.98
C GLU A 76 1.10 -11.23 -12.34
N SER A 77 0.00 -10.63 -12.81
CA SER A 77 -0.09 -9.19 -13.11
C SER A 77 0.00 -8.33 -11.84
N GLY A 78 -0.18 -8.92 -10.66
CA GLY A 78 -0.02 -8.28 -9.36
C GLY A 78 1.42 -8.21 -8.86
N LYS A 79 2.40 -8.89 -9.49
CA LYS A 79 3.82 -8.80 -9.10
C LYS A 79 4.44 -7.50 -9.59
N HIS A 80 5.01 -6.72 -8.66
CA HIS A 80 5.42 -5.33 -8.88
C HIS A 80 6.78 -5.01 -8.25
N VAL A 81 7.44 -3.97 -8.76
CA VAL A 81 8.53 -3.33 -8.02
C VAL A 81 7.96 -2.46 -6.90
N ARG A 82 8.75 -2.20 -5.85
CA ARG A 82 8.26 -1.50 -4.66
C ARG A 82 9.31 -0.61 -4.03
N SER A 83 8.85 0.54 -3.51
CA SER A 83 9.54 1.32 -2.48
C SER A 83 8.73 1.30 -1.18
N ALA A 84 9.38 1.13 -0.04
CA ALA A 84 8.76 1.26 1.27
C ALA A 84 9.62 2.21 2.11
N VAL A 85 9.06 3.36 2.48
CA VAL A 85 9.81 4.45 3.13
C VAL A 85 9.08 4.96 4.36
N GLY A 86 9.86 5.31 5.39
CA GLY A 86 9.34 6.00 6.56
C GLY A 86 9.10 7.47 6.26
N THR A 87 7.98 8.01 6.73
CA THR A 87 7.65 9.44 6.67
C THR A 87 7.37 9.97 8.07
N ALA A 88 7.56 11.28 8.28
CA ALA A 88 7.34 11.90 9.59
C ALA A 88 5.85 11.94 9.99
N SER A 89 4.96 12.07 9.00
CA SER A 89 3.50 12.07 9.15
C SER A 89 2.83 11.94 7.79
N LEU A 90 1.55 11.60 7.77
CA LEU A 90 0.71 11.56 6.57
C LEU A 90 -0.57 12.39 6.78
N PRO A 91 -1.27 12.80 5.71
CA PRO A 91 -2.56 13.47 5.79
C PRO A 91 -3.55 12.72 6.69
N LEU A 92 -4.39 13.47 7.41
CA LEU A 92 -5.39 12.93 8.35
C LEU A 92 -4.80 12.03 9.46
N ASN A 93 -3.49 12.14 9.71
CA ASN A 93 -2.76 11.28 10.64
C ASN A 93 -2.87 9.79 10.28
N ALA A 94 -2.97 9.45 8.99
CA ALA A 94 -2.99 8.07 8.53
C ALA A 94 -1.67 7.35 8.86
N ALA A 95 -1.74 6.06 9.21
CA ALA A 95 -0.55 5.25 9.45
C ALA A 95 0.19 4.85 8.16
N VAL A 96 -0.57 4.67 7.07
CA VAL A 96 -0.05 4.21 5.77
C VAL A 96 -0.75 4.95 4.64
N GLU A 97 0.01 5.33 3.63
CA GLU A 97 -0.47 5.85 2.35
C GLU A 97 0.27 5.13 1.21
N ILE A 98 -0.42 4.83 0.12
CA ILE A 98 0.14 4.08 -1.00
C ILE A 98 -0.31 4.73 -2.31
N GLU A 99 0.65 4.92 -3.22
CA GLU A 99 0.41 5.19 -4.63
C GLU A 99 0.77 3.98 -5.49
N ALA A 100 0.16 3.88 -6.68
CA ALA A 100 0.41 2.79 -7.61
C ALA A 100 0.47 3.29 -9.06
N ILE A 101 1.31 2.62 -9.86
CA ILE A 101 1.42 2.82 -11.31
C ILE A 101 0.97 1.53 -11.98
N PHE A 102 -0.02 1.64 -12.86
CA PHE A 102 -0.55 0.53 -13.65
C PHE A 102 -0.19 0.71 -15.12
N GLU A 103 0.24 -0.37 -15.76
CA GLU A 103 0.21 -0.53 -17.20
C GLU A 103 -1.19 -1.00 -17.60
N VAL A 104 -1.80 -0.29 -18.55
CA VAL A 104 -3.16 -0.53 -19.04
C VAL A 104 -3.13 -0.82 -20.54
N GLU A 105 -4.22 -1.37 -21.06
CA GLU A 105 -4.32 -1.76 -22.47
C GLU A 105 -4.45 -0.62 -23.48
#